data_AF-A0A800E8T0-F1
#
_entry.id   AF-A0A800E8T0-F1
#
_cell.length_a   1.000
_cell.length_b   1.000
_cell.length_c   1.000
_cell.angle_alpha   90.00
_cell.angle_beta   90.00
_cell.angle_gamma   90.00
#
_symmetry.space_group_name_H-M   'P 1'
#
loop_
_entity.id
_entity.type
_entity.pdbx_description
1 polymer ?
#
loop_
_entity_poly.entity_id
_entity_poly.type
_entity_poly.pdbx_seq_one_letter_code
_entity_poly.pdbx_strand_id
1 'polypeptide(L)'
;MNKLDMTFRIFITITLLLLLILLVKFLDYGFFKSGNPYFIYLLIFTFVLVVLFFSSRLSYEKKATSLMMFISLTFSLYIVEAFLFVYNPLPWERGLFVDGYDIRTPLQVVHDYRISGIEAYPTMAPVGFAKHVVTTKTGGNVIPLSGVSNVKTIYCNEKQCYLSWYL
;
A
#
# COMPACT_ATOMS: atom_id res chain seq x y z
N MET A 1 23.66 -38.11 2.90
CA MET A 1 23.15 -36.77 2.54
C MET A 1 23.64 -35.79 3.61
N ASN A 2 24.42 -34.78 3.27
CA ASN A 2 25.00 -33.87 4.26
C ASN A 2 23.90 -33.03 4.92
N LYS A 3 23.98 -32.82 6.24
CA LYS A 3 22.98 -32.05 7.01
C LYS A 3 22.67 -30.69 6.36
N LEU A 4 23.70 -29.98 5.89
CA LEU A 4 23.53 -28.69 5.21
C LEU A 4 22.71 -28.78 3.92
N ASP A 5 22.87 -29.84 3.12
CA ASP A 5 22.09 -29.99 1.87
C ASP A 5 20.61 -30.25 2.18
N MET A 6 20.32 -30.97 3.27
CA MET A 6 18.95 -31.14 3.76
C MET A 6 18.37 -29.81 4.28
N THR A 7 19.12 -29.05 5.09
CA THR A 7 18.71 -27.73 5.58
C THR A 7 18.45 -26.74 4.45
N PHE A 8 19.32 -26.73 3.43
CA PHE A 8 19.19 -25.86 2.27
C PHE A 8 17.98 -26.20 1.40
N ARG A 9 17.68 -27.50 1.22
CA ARG A 9 16.46 -27.95 0.55
C ARG A 9 15.20 -27.55 1.32
N ILE A 10 15.18 -27.73 2.65
CA ILE A 10 14.06 -27.31 3.50
C ILE A 10 13.83 -25.79 3.38
N PHE A 11 14.90 -25.01 3.42
CA PHE A 11 14.83 -23.55 3.22
C PHE A 11 14.18 -23.20 1.87
N ILE A 12 14.66 -23.78 0.77
CA ILE A 12 14.07 -23.56 -0.57
C ILE A 12 12.59 -23.94 -0.58
N THR A 13 12.21 -25.09 -0.01
CA THR A 13 10.81 -25.54 0.00
C THR A 13 9.90 -24.58 0.76
N ILE A 14 10.35 -24.08 1.92
CA ILE A 14 9.61 -23.08 2.70
C ILE A 14 9.48 -21.77 1.91
N THR A 15 10.57 -21.30 1.29
CA THR A 15 10.53 -20.07 0.48
C THR A 15 9.59 -20.23 -0.72
N LEU A 16 9.60 -21.37 -1.40
CA LEU A 16 8.68 -21.67 -2.50
C LEU A 16 7.21 -21.70 -2.06
N LEU A 17 6.93 -22.26 -0.88
CA LEU A 17 5.58 -22.27 -0.31
C LEU A 17 5.08 -20.85 -0.02
N LEU A 18 5.92 -20.02 0.61
CA LEU A 18 5.59 -18.62 0.89
C LEU A 18 5.36 -17.82 -0.39
N LEU A 19 6.21 -18.03 -1.39
CA LEU A 19 6.06 -17.44 -2.72
C LEU A 19 4.75 -17.86 -3.37
N LEU A 20 4.37 -19.15 -3.30
CA LEU A 20 3.10 -19.64 -3.84
C LEU A 20 1.90 -18.96 -3.15
N ILE A 21 1.93 -18.80 -1.83
CA ILE A 21 0.87 -18.09 -1.08
C ILE A 21 0.77 -16.64 -1.58
N LEU A 22 1.90 -15.96 -1.75
CA LEU A 22 1.92 -14.59 -2.30
C LEU A 22 1.36 -14.53 -3.72
N LEU A 23 1.69 -15.52 -4.57
CA LEU A 23 1.16 -15.62 -5.93
C LEU A 23 -0.36 -15.83 -5.93
N VAL A 24 -0.88 -16.71 -5.07
CA VAL A 24 -2.33 -16.93 -4.94
C VAL A 24 -3.03 -15.65 -4.49
N LYS A 25 -2.50 -14.95 -3.47
CA LYS A 25 -3.03 -13.65 -3.06
C LYS A 25 -2.98 -12.62 -4.18
N PHE A 26 -1.90 -12.58 -4.95
CA PHE A 26 -1.77 -11.71 -6.11
C PHE A 26 -2.84 -12.01 -7.17
N LEU A 27 -3.10 -13.29 -7.47
CA LEU A 27 -4.13 -13.70 -8.43
C LEU A 27 -5.55 -13.38 -7.93
N ASP A 28 -5.81 -13.58 -6.64
CA ASP A 28 -7.12 -13.36 -6.00
C ASP A 28 -7.46 -11.85 -5.88
N TYR A 29 -6.47 -11.01 -5.56
CA TYR A 29 -6.65 -9.55 -5.48
C TYR A 29 -6.81 -8.85 -6.86
N GLY A 30 -6.74 -9.61 -7.95
CA GLY A 30 -7.22 -9.20 -9.26
C GLY A 30 -6.21 -8.38 -10.07
N PHE A 31 -5.54 -9.07 -10.98
CA PHE A 31 -4.69 -8.53 -12.06
C PHE A 31 -5.35 -7.41 -12.90
N PHE A 32 -6.69 -7.34 -12.90
CA PHE A 32 -7.47 -6.50 -13.81
C PHE A 32 -8.10 -5.25 -13.16
N LYS A 33 -8.01 -5.04 -11.84
CA LYS A 33 -8.88 -4.03 -11.20
C LYS A 33 -8.32 -2.60 -11.14
N SER A 34 -7.02 -2.36 -11.21
CA SER A 34 -6.47 -0.99 -11.21
C SER A 34 -4.96 -1.00 -11.41
N GLY A 35 -4.44 -0.21 -12.37
CA GLY A 35 -3.03 -0.24 -12.75
C GLY A 35 -2.06 0.33 -11.70
N ASN A 36 -0.85 -0.20 -11.53
CA ASN A 36 -0.52 -1.61 -11.35
C ASN A 36 0.67 -1.72 -10.36
N PRO A 37 0.45 -1.54 -9.04
CA PRO A 37 1.48 -1.82 -8.03
C PRO A 37 1.80 -3.33 -7.93
N TYR A 38 1.03 -4.18 -8.59
CA TYR A 38 1.15 -5.63 -8.48
C TYR A 38 2.19 -6.23 -9.43
N PHE A 39 2.49 -5.58 -10.56
CA PHE A 39 3.58 -5.97 -11.46
C PHE A 39 4.94 -6.05 -10.72
N ILE A 40 5.15 -5.18 -9.73
CA ILE A 40 6.34 -5.20 -8.87
C ILE A 40 6.41 -6.49 -8.05
N TYR A 41 5.29 -6.99 -7.50
CA TYR A 41 5.29 -8.27 -6.78
C TYR A 41 5.61 -9.45 -7.69
N LEU A 42 5.13 -9.44 -8.94
CA LEU A 42 5.47 -10.45 -9.93
C LEU A 42 6.98 -10.42 -10.29
N LEU A 43 7.55 -9.23 -10.47
CA LEU A 43 9.00 -9.06 -10.69
C LEU A 43 9.81 -9.55 -9.49
N ILE A 44 9.40 -9.23 -8.26
CA ILE A 44 10.05 -9.71 -7.04
C ILE A 44 9.95 -11.25 -6.96
N PHE A 45 8.78 -11.82 -7.21
CA PHE A 45 8.56 -13.26 -7.19
C PHE A 45 9.46 -13.98 -8.20
N THR A 46 9.48 -13.53 -9.45
CA THR A 46 10.31 -14.11 -10.51
C THR A 46 11.79 -13.95 -10.22
N PHE A 47 12.24 -12.80 -9.72
CA PHE A 47 13.62 -12.58 -9.32
C PHE A 47 14.07 -13.56 -8.22
N VAL A 48 13.25 -13.73 -7.17
CA VAL A 48 13.58 -14.65 -6.06
C VAL A 48 13.66 -16.10 -6.57
N LEU A 49 12.76 -16.54 -7.45
CA LEU A 49 12.84 -17.88 -8.05
C LEU A 49 14.14 -18.09 -8.85
N VAL A 50 14.55 -17.11 -9.64
CA VAL A 50 15.81 -17.17 -10.40
C VAL A 50 16.99 -17.30 -9.45
N VAL A 51 17.04 -16.46 -8.40
CA VAL A 51 18.12 -16.52 -7.39
C VAL A 51 18.15 -17.88 -6.68
N LEU A 52 17.01 -18.43 -6.27
CA LEU A 52 16.94 -19.75 -5.62
C LEU A 52 17.37 -20.88 -6.57
N PHE A 53 16.95 -20.83 -7.84
CA PHE A 53 17.34 -21.81 -8.84
C PHE A 53 18.85 -21.83 -9.05
N PHE A 54 19.47 -20.67 -9.25
CA PHE A 54 20.92 -20.58 -9.37
C PHE A 54 21.59 -21.01 -8.05
N SER A 55 21.06 -20.61 -6.90
CA SER A 55 21.57 -20.95 -5.57
C SER A 55 21.61 -22.46 -5.31
N SER A 56 20.65 -23.21 -5.87
CA SER A 56 20.58 -24.68 -5.75
C SER A 56 21.74 -25.43 -6.41
N ARG A 57 22.37 -24.82 -7.41
CA ARG A 57 23.47 -25.41 -8.19
C ARG A 57 24.85 -25.09 -7.64
N LEU A 58 24.96 -24.29 -6.58
CA LEU A 58 26.26 -23.95 -5.99
C LEU A 58 26.90 -25.10 -5.21
N SER A 59 28.24 -25.03 -5.09
CA SER A 59 29.00 -25.92 -4.21
C SER A 59 28.64 -25.70 -2.75
N TYR A 60 28.90 -26.71 -1.91
CA TYR A 60 28.53 -26.73 -0.48
C TYR A 60 28.94 -25.46 0.28
N GLU A 61 30.20 -25.03 0.14
CA GLU A 61 30.74 -23.83 0.81
C GLU A 61 30.01 -22.56 0.39
N LYS A 62 29.68 -22.44 -0.90
CA LYS A 62 28.98 -21.28 -1.44
C LYS A 62 27.49 -21.29 -1.08
N LYS A 63 26.87 -22.46 -0.93
CA LYS A 63 25.50 -22.60 -0.40
C LYS A 63 25.39 -22.09 1.03
N ALA A 64 26.34 -22.45 1.91
CA ALA A 64 26.38 -21.94 3.28
C ALA A 64 26.50 -20.41 3.31
N THR A 65 27.40 -19.87 2.49
CA THR A 65 27.62 -18.42 2.38
C THR A 65 26.37 -17.70 1.88
N SER A 66 25.70 -18.23 0.86
CA SER A 66 24.43 -17.68 0.34
C SER A 66 23.32 -17.66 1.39
N LEU A 67 23.15 -18.76 2.13
CA LEU A 67 22.17 -18.86 3.21
C LEU A 67 22.41 -17.80 4.29
N MET A 68 23.67 -17.62 4.71
CA MET A 68 24.03 -16.61 5.71
C MET A 68 23.76 -15.18 5.24
N MET A 69 24.01 -14.88 3.96
CA MET A 69 23.68 -13.59 3.38
C MET A 69 22.18 -13.32 3.38
N PHE A 70 21.37 -14.31 2.99
CA PHE A 70 19.91 -14.18 3.00
C PHE A 70 19.36 -13.95 4.41
N ILE A 71 19.84 -14.69 5.40
CA ILE A 71 19.42 -14.53 6.80
C ILE A 71 19.81 -13.14 7.30
N SER A 72 21.05 -12.70 7.07
CA SER A 72 21.54 -11.40 7.50
C SER A 72 20.75 -10.24 6.89
N LEU A 73 20.47 -10.31 5.58
CA LEU A 73 19.69 -9.30 4.88
C LEU A 73 18.25 -9.23 5.41
N THR A 74 17.60 -10.38 5.58
CA THR A 74 16.23 -10.47 6.09
C THR A 74 16.14 -9.94 7.52
N PHE A 75 17.08 -10.33 8.38
CA PHE A 75 17.15 -9.87 9.75
C PHE A 75 17.35 -8.36 9.85
N SER A 76 18.26 -7.80 9.04
CA SER A 76 18.53 -6.36 8.99
C SER A 76 17.29 -5.56 8.53
N LEU A 77 16.58 -6.06 7.51
CA LEU A 77 15.34 -5.44 7.05
C LEU A 77 14.27 -5.42 8.14
N TYR A 78 14.08 -6.54 8.85
CA TYR A 78 13.08 -6.60 9.93
C TYR A 78 13.44 -5.71 11.13
N ILE A 79 14.73 -5.52 11.45
CA ILE A 79 15.13 -4.54 12.47
C ILE A 79 14.77 -3.13 12.04
N VAL A 80 15.05 -2.76 10.78
CA VAL A 80 14.72 -1.43 10.26
C VAL A 80 13.21 -1.23 10.25
N GLU A 81 12.44 -2.23 9.82
CA GLU A 81 10.98 -2.20 9.84
C GLU A 81 10.45 -2.03 11.28
N ALA A 82 10.94 -2.82 12.23
CA ALA A 82 10.57 -2.70 13.64
C ALA A 82 10.92 -1.32 14.21
N PHE A 83 12.10 -0.79 13.87
CA PHE A 83 12.50 0.56 14.27
C PHE A 83 11.57 1.62 13.69
N LEU A 84 11.30 1.58 12.38
CA LEU A 84 10.39 2.51 11.71
C LEU A 84 8.97 2.43 12.28
N PHE A 85 8.50 1.22 12.59
CA PHE A 85 7.19 1.00 13.19
C PHE A 85 7.07 1.66 14.58
N VAL A 86 8.11 1.54 15.41
CA VAL A 86 8.15 2.15 16.75
C VAL A 86 8.25 3.67 16.70
N TYR A 87 9.09 4.22 15.80
CA TYR A 87 9.36 5.66 15.75
C TYR A 87 8.41 6.46 14.85
N ASN A 88 7.81 5.82 13.85
CA ASN A 88 6.86 6.42 12.92
C ASN A 88 5.70 5.45 12.64
N PRO A 89 4.83 5.21 13.64
CA PRO A 89 3.63 4.41 13.40
C PRO A 89 2.85 5.03 12.24
N LEU A 90 2.48 4.16 11.30
CA LEU A 90 1.82 4.56 10.06
C LEU A 90 0.53 5.32 10.43
N PRO A 91 0.14 6.36 9.67
CA PRO A 91 -0.97 7.24 10.04
C PRO A 91 -2.30 6.50 10.31
N TRP A 92 -2.53 5.35 9.67
CA TRP A 92 -3.73 4.53 9.88
C TRP A 92 -3.72 3.70 11.17
N GLU A 93 -2.57 3.50 11.81
CA GLU A 93 -2.46 2.90 13.15
C GLU A 93 -2.62 3.95 14.25
N ARG A 94 -2.23 5.20 13.98
CA ARG A 94 -2.60 6.35 14.83
C ARG A 94 -4.12 6.53 14.91
N GLY A 95 -4.84 6.21 13.83
CA GLY A 95 -6.30 6.28 13.76
C GLY A 95 -7.06 5.11 14.41
N LEU A 96 -6.40 4.08 14.92
CA LEU A 96 -7.07 3.00 15.66
C LEU A 96 -7.37 3.38 17.13
N PHE A 97 -6.82 4.49 17.62
CA PHE A 97 -6.95 4.96 19.00
C PHE A 97 -7.38 6.43 19.13
N VAL A 98 -7.87 7.07 18.06
CA VAL A 98 -8.55 8.37 18.19
C VAL A 98 -10.04 8.11 18.37
N ASP A 99 -10.48 8.03 19.62
CA ASP A 99 -11.88 8.21 19.97
C ASP A 99 -12.38 9.53 19.34
N GLY A 100 -13.39 9.46 18.46
CA GLY A 100 -14.03 10.67 17.91
C GLY A 100 -14.13 10.79 16.39
N TYR A 101 -13.96 9.71 15.63
CA TYR A 101 -14.32 9.74 14.22
C TYR A 101 -15.83 9.92 14.02
N ASP A 102 -16.18 10.90 13.19
CA ASP A 102 -17.56 11.17 12.81
C ASP A 102 -18.05 10.13 11.81
N ILE A 103 -19.10 9.38 12.19
CA ILE A 103 -19.74 8.33 11.38
C ILE A 103 -20.78 8.87 10.39
N ARG A 104 -21.14 10.16 10.49
CA ARG A 104 -22.12 10.80 9.61
C ARG A 104 -21.55 10.96 8.21
N THR A 105 -22.34 10.75 7.17
CA THR A 105 -21.90 10.93 5.77
C THR A 105 -21.30 12.33 5.53
N PRO A 106 -20.40 12.53 4.54
CA PRO A 106 -19.79 13.85 4.35
C PRO A 106 -20.84 14.89 3.96
N LEU A 107 -21.94 14.45 3.33
CA LEU A 107 -23.09 15.29 3.02
C LEU A 107 -23.79 15.79 4.29
N GLN A 108 -24.02 14.93 5.29
CA GLN A 108 -24.60 15.30 6.58
C GLN A 108 -23.69 16.29 7.32
N VAL A 109 -22.38 16.02 7.36
CA VAL A 109 -21.40 16.91 8.00
C VAL A 109 -21.37 18.29 7.34
N VAL A 110 -21.34 18.34 6.01
CA VAL A 110 -21.39 19.61 5.26
C VAL A 110 -22.70 20.36 5.51
N HIS A 111 -23.82 19.64 5.54
CA HIS A 111 -25.14 20.23 5.81
C HIS A 111 -25.22 20.84 7.21
N ASP A 112 -24.73 20.14 8.23
CA ASP A 112 -24.70 20.62 9.62
C ASP A 112 -23.79 21.85 9.78
N TYR A 113 -22.64 21.87 9.09
CA TYR A 113 -21.78 23.05 9.06
C TYR A 113 -22.47 24.26 8.42
N ARG A 114 -23.18 24.05 7.30
CA ARG A 114 -23.91 25.14 6.64
C ARG A 114 -25.07 25.68 7.48
N ILE A 115 -25.81 24.81 8.16
CA ILE A 115 -26.87 25.24 9.10
C ILE A 115 -26.28 26.06 10.25
N SER A 116 -25.09 25.71 10.73
CA SER A 116 -24.38 26.45 11.78
C SER A 116 -23.67 27.72 11.28
N GLY A 117 -23.87 28.11 10.02
CA GLY A 117 -23.28 29.31 9.43
C GLY A 117 -21.82 29.16 8.99
N ILE A 118 -21.28 27.93 9.00
CA ILE A 118 -19.93 27.63 8.54
C ILE A 118 -19.98 27.22 7.07
N GLU A 119 -19.26 27.96 6.23
CA GLU A 119 -19.13 27.62 4.82
C GLU A 119 -18.26 26.37 4.66
N ALA A 120 -18.88 25.28 4.22
CA ALA A 120 -18.23 23.99 4.06
C ALA A 120 -18.55 23.32 2.72
N TYR A 121 -17.57 22.59 2.18
CA TYR A 121 -17.67 21.85 0.93
C TYR A 121 -17.04 20.46 1.05
N PRO A 122 -17.61 19.43 0.39
CA PRO A 122 -16.95 18.15 0.26
C PRO A 122 -15.75 18.31 -0.68
N THR A 123 -14.63 17.71 -0.34
CA THR A 123 -13.52 17.58 -1.28
C THR A 123 -13.76 16.38 -2.21
N MET A 124 -13.41 16.54 -3.48
CA MET A 124 -13.44 15.45 -4.45
C MET A 124 -12.02 15.20 -4.95
N ALA A 125 -11.61 13.93 -4.99
CA ALA A 125 -10.32 13.59 -5.57
C ALA A 125 -10.36 13.86 -7.09
N PRO A 126 -9.44 14.66 -7.64
CA PRO A 126 -9.43 15.03 -9.06
C PRO A 126 -9.17 13.82 -9.97
N VAL A 127 -8.68 12.71 -9.42
CA VAL A 127 -8.43 11.44 -10.10
C VAL A 127 -9.67 10.91 -10.83
N GLY A 128 -10.87 11.13 -10.28
CA GLY A 128 -12.12 10.72 -10.94
C GLY A 128 -12.42 11.48 -12.23
N PHE A 129 -11.99 12.74 -12.31
CA PHE A 129 -12.21 13.62 -13.47
C PHE A 129 -11.07 13.53 -14.49
N ALA A 130 -9.90 13.03 -14.12
CA ALA A 130 -8.79 12.81 -15.05
C ALA A 130 -9.15 11.82 -16.18
N LYS A 131 -10.11 10.92 -15.97
CA LYS A 131 -10.59 9.95 -16.98
C LYS A 131 -11.63 10.54 -17.95
N HIS A 132 -12.28 11.63 -17.56
CA HIS A 132 -13.35 12.26 -18.32
C HIS A 132 -13.10 13.76 -18.36
N VAL A 133 -12.34 14.20 -19.37
CA VAL A 133 -12.05 15.63 -19.58
C VAL A 133 -13.37 16.37 -19.76
N VAL A 134 -13.73 17.20 -18.77
CA VAL A 134 -14.92 18.03 -18.84
C VAL A 134 -14.61 19.18 -19.78
N THR A 135 -15.37 19.34 -20.85
CA THR A 135 -15.18 20.43 -21.81
C THR A 135 -16.16 21.57 -21.54
N THR A 136 -15.71 22.82 -21.63
CA THR A 136 -16.60 23.98 -21.62
C THR A 136 -17.44 24.03 -22.90
N LYS A 137 -18.53 24.81 -22.90
CA LYS A 137 -19.31 25.09 -24.12
C LYS A 137 -18.47 25.73 -25.25
N THR A 138 -17.32 26.31 -24.91
CA THR A 138 -16.35 26.91 -25.85
C THR A 138 -15.24 25.95 -26.28
N GLY A 139 -15.27 24.68 -25.87
CA GLY A 139 -14.29 23.66 -26.25
C GLY A 139 -13.00 23.66 -25.42
N GLY A 140 -12.94 24.39 -24.32
CA GLY A 140 -11.81 24.38 -23.40
C GLY A 140 -11.87 23.20 -22.44
N ASN A 141 -10.72 22.57 -22.16
CA ASN A 141 -10.63 21.49 -21.18
C ASN A 141 -10.66 22.07 -19.75
N VAL A 142 -11.52 21.53 -18.90
CA VAL A 142 -11.65 21.88 -17.49
C VAL A 142 -11.02 20.76 -16.66
N ILE A 143 -10.01 21.13 -15.89
CA ILE A 143 -9.43 20.27 -14.86
C ILE A 143 -9.97 20.78 -13.53
N PRO A 144 -10.86 20.05 -12.85
CA PRO A 144 -11.29 20.46 -11.53
C PRO A 144 -10.10 20.34 -10.58
N LEU A 145 -9.57 21.48 -10.16
CA LEU A 145 -8.66 21.54 -9.02
C LEU A 145 -9.50 21.29 -7.77
N SER A 146 -9.07 20.34 -6.94
CA SER A 146 -9.78 20.05 -5.70
C SER A 146 -9.45 21.10 -4.64
N GLY A 147 -10.47 21.49 -3.88
CA GLY A 147 -10.36 22.50 -2.83
C GLY A 147 -10.92 23.85 -3.26
N VAL A 148 -11.60 24.50 -2.33
CA VAL A 148 -12.02 25.89 -2.43
C VAL A 148 -11.23 26.63 -1.35
N SER A 149 -10.67 27.79 -1.68
CA SER A 149 -9.86 28.58 -0.74
C SER A 149 -10.76 29.25 0.31
N ASN A 150 -10.27 29.35 1.55
CA ASN A 150 -10.93 29.99 2.69
C ASN A 150 -12.25 29.34 3.12
N VAL A 151 -12.45 28.06 2.82
CA VAL A 151 -13.65 27.33 3.26
C VAL A 151 -13.29 26.03 3.95
N LYS A 152 -14.19 25.53 4.78
CA LYS A 152 -13.98 24.28 5.49
C LYS A 152 -14.20 23.10 4.55
N THR A 153 -13.13 22.38 4.22
CA THR A 153 -13.22 21.19 3.38
C THR A 153 -13.37 19.92 4.21
N ILE A 154 -14.31 19.07 3.82
CA ILE A 154 -14.58 17.78 4.45
C ILE A 154 -14.03 16.66 3.54
N TYR A 155 -13.07 15.89 4.05
CA TYR A 155 -12.42 14.78 3.33
C TYR A 155 -12.88 13.42 3.85
N CYS A 156 -13.21 12.51 2.92
CA CYS A 156 -13.44 11.09 3.23
C CYS A 156 -12.12 10.40 3.54
N ASN A 157 -11.90 9.97 4.78
CA ASN A 157 -10.88 8.95 5.03
C ASN A 157 -11.38 7.60 4.48
N GLU A 158 -10.43 6.73 4.15
CA GLU A 158 -10.66 5.44 3.48
C GLU A 158 -11.42 4.40 4.33
N LYS A 159 -11.79 4.75 5.57
CA LYS A 159 -12.59 3.94 6.52
C LYS A 159 -13.97 4.53 6.83
N GLN A 160 -14.55 5.31 5.90
CA GLN A 160 -15.88 5.95 6.06
C GLN A 160 -15.96 6.99 7.19
N CYS A 161 -14.81 7.52 7.63
CA CYS A 161 -14.73 8.56 8.66
C CYS A 161 -14.18 9.86 8.06
N TYR A 162 -14.41 11.01 8.69
CA TYR A 162 -14.06 12.32 8.10
C TYR A 162 -13.00 13.08 8.87
N LEU A 163 -12.22 13.86 8.13
CA LEU A 163 -11.29 14.85 8.66
C LEU A 163 -11.69 16.23 8.12
N SER A 164 -11.71 17.24 8.98
CA SER A 164 -12.00 18.62 8.60
C SER A 164 -10.76 19.48 8.74
N TRP A 165 -10.43 20.25 7.70
CA TRP A 165 -9.29 21.16 7.69
C TRP A 165 -9.68 22.47 7.02
N TYR A 166 -9.04 23.57 7.42
CA TYR A 166 -9.16 24.87 6.76
C TYR A 166 -8.04 25.02 5.72
N LEU A 167 -8.41 25.36 4.49
CA LEU A 167 -7.52 25.69 3.38
C LEU A 167 -7.47 27.19 3.13
#